data_AF-A0A1R1Y970-F1
#
_entry.id   AF-A0A1R1Y970-F1
#
_cell.length_a   1.000
_cell.length_b   1.000
_cell.length_c   1.000
_cell.angle_alpha   90.00
_cell.angle_beta   90.00
_cell.angle_gamma   90.00
#
_symmetry.space_group_name_H-M   'P 1'
#
loop_
_entity.id
_entity.type
_entity.pdbx_description
1 polymer ?
#
loop_
_entity_poly.entity_id
_entity_poly.type
_entity_poly.pdbx_seq_one_letter_code
_entity_poly.pdbx_strand_id
1 'polypeptide(L)'
;MGISLIPTIIKLLAKIVATKLAAIDIKYKLIAKEQAGFRNFEECVAQATTLYEFARRRKIKNLQTWICFVDYSKAYDRVPHMALTHKLLSIGIGGKLLNVISGMYYDPKISVRINDEISESSEYHCGVRQGCPTSPILFDLYINDIFSDVLGVGVPSIPNRISGLLYADDAVVLVDSAQNLQISLYVISTWSDAWEMAVNAFKCAIIAINYDDAVEMTLQRQTIRTADNYTYLSFIMNSK
;
A
#
# COMPACT_ATOMS: atom_id res chain seq x y z
N MET A 1 3.21 -5.06 -17.74
CA MET A 1 3.51 -3.77 -17.07
C MET A 1 4.15 -2.85 -18.10
N GLY A 2 3.75 -1.58 -18.13
CA GLY A 2 4.39 -0.56 -18.96
C GLY A 2 5.44 0.18 -18.15
N ILE A 3 6.65 0.35 -18.68
CA ILE A 3 7.71 1.14 -18.03
C ILE A 3 7.69 2.58 -18.55
N SER A 4 7.81 3.56 -17.66
CA SER A 4 7.91 4.97 -18.06
C SER A 4 9.35 5.29 -18.48
N LEU A 5 9.55 5.62 -19.75
CA LEU A 5 10.84 6.13 -20.22
C LEU A 5 10.93 7.63 -19.97
N ILE A 6 11.54 8.02 -18.85
CA ILE A 6 11.79 9.44 -18.52
C ILE A 6 13.19 9.90 -18.98
N PRO A 7 13.37 11.18 -19.38
CA PRO A 7 14.67 11.73 -19.74
C PRO A 7 15.71 11.58 -18.61
N THR A 8 16.98 11.38 -18.97
CA THR A 8 18.06 11.13 -18.00
C THR A 8 18.22 12.24 -16.96
N ILE A 9 18.06 13.51 -17.36
CA ILE A 9 18.11 14.65 -16.44
C ILE A 9 16.97 14.58 -15.41
N ILE A 10 15.77 14.18 -15.84
CA ILE A 10 14.63 14.00 -14.95
C ILE A 10 14.86 12.81 -14.01
N LYS A 11 15.52 11.73 -14.47
CA LYS A 11 15.93 10.62 -13.60
C LYS A 11 16.89 11.07 -12.50
N LEU A 12 17.85 11.94 -12.85
CA LEU A 12 18.80 12.48 -11.88
C LEU A 12 18.08 13.35 -10.83
N LEU A 13 17.22 14.27 -11.28
CA LEU A 13 16.40 15.09 -10.39
C LEU A 13 15.51 14.22 -9.49
N ALA A 14 14.83 13.24 -10.07
CA ALA A 14 14.01 12.28 -9.37
C ALA A 14 14.82 11.54 -8.28
N LYS A 15 16.05 11.12 -8.58
CA LYS A 15 16.91 10.48 -7.60
C LYS A 15 17.29 11.42 -6.46
N ILE A 16 17.60 12.69 -6.74
CA ILE A 16 17.89 13.70 -5.71
C ILE A 16 16.68 13.90 -4.79
N VAL A 17 15.49 14.03 -5.36
CA VAL A 17 14.24 14.17 -4.59
C VAL A 17 14.01 12.93 -3.72
N ALA A 18 14.19 11.73 -4.28
CA ALA A 18 14.01 10.48 -3.55
C ALA A 18 14.95 10.39 -2.34
N THR A 19 16.23 10.73 -2.53
CA THR A 19 17.23 10.76 -1.44
C THR A 19 16.85 11.77 -0.36
N LYS A 20 16.34 12.96 -0.74
CA LYS A 20 15.89 13.96 0.23
C LYS A 20 14.67 13.49 1.02
N LEU A 21 13.67 12.91 0.36
CA LEU A 21 12.49 12.36 1.02
C LEU A 21 12.87 11.24 1.99
N ALA A 22 13.78 10.34 1.59
CA ALA A 22 14.28 9.28 2.46
C ALA A 22 15.00 9.84 3.69
N ALA A 23 15.81 10.90 3.54
CA ALA A 23 16.47 11.55 4.67
C ALA A 23 15.47 12.23 5.63
N ILE A 24 14.41 12.84 5.09
CA ILE A 24 13.32 13.43 5.89
C ILE A 24 12.58 12.33 6.64
N ASP A 25 12.22 11.22 5.97
CA ASP A 25 11.60 10.07 6.61
C ASP A 25 12.46 9.50 7.74
N ILE A 26 13.76 9.30 7.52
CA ILE A 26 14.67 8.80 8.55
C ILE A 26 14.65 9.70 9.80
N LYS A 27 14.60 11.02 9.60
CA LYS A 27 14.62 12.03 10.67
C LYS A 27 13.29 12.15 11.41
N TYR A 28 12.17 12.20 10.69
CA TYR A 28 10.85 12.51 11.26
C TYR A 28 9.91 11.31 11.35
N LYS A 29 10.32 10.14 10.85
CA LYS A 29 9.55 8.88 10.83
C LYS A 29 8.17 9.08 10.20
N LEU A 30 8.17 9.57 8.97
CA LEU A 30 6.92 9.90 8.26
C LEU A 30 6.19 8.63 7.82
N ILE A 31 6.93 7.62 7.34
CA ILE A 31 6.39 6.34 6.92
C ILE A 31 6.26 5.43 8.15
N ALA A 32 5.09 4.81 8.29
CA ALA A 32 4.77 3.87 9.35
C ALA A 32 5.73 2.68 9.33
N LYS A 33 6.01 2.10 10.50
CA LYS A 33 6.95 0.97 10.61
C LYS A 33 6.41 -0.28 9.92
N GLU A 34 5.11 -0.37 9.81
CA GLU A 34 4.35 -1.45 9.20
C GLU A 34 4.43 -1.43 7.66
N GLN A 35 4.87 -0.32 7.05
CA GLN A 35 5.16 -0.23 5.63
C GLN A 35 6.62 -0.60 5.39
N ALA A 36 6.85 -1.75 4.75
CA ALA A 36 8.17 -2.30 4.45
C ALA A 36 8.57 -2.16 2.97
N GLY A 37 7.64 -1.75 2.10
CA GLY A 37 7.89 -1.57 0.67
C GLY A 37 8.98 -0.54 0.40
N PHE A 38 9.93 -0.89 -0.48
CA PHE A 38 10.97 0.01 -1.00
C PHE A 38 11.82 0.76 0.05
N ARG A 39 11.88 0.25 1.27
CA ARG A 39 12.71 0.78 2.35
C ARG A 39 14.06 0.07 2.39
N ASN A 40 15.09 0.80 2.81
CA ASN A 40 16.39 0.20 3.03
C ASN A 40 16.31 -0.81 4.18
N PHE A 41 16.85 -2.01 3.96
CA PHE A 41 16.90 -3.12 4.92
C PHE A 41 15.56 -3.76 5.28
N GLU A 42 14.49 -3.42 4.55
CA GLU A 42 13.19 -4.09 4.67
C GLU A 42 13.00 -5.01 3.46
N GLU A 43 12.97 -6.31 3.72
CA GLU A 43 12.85 -7.33 2.67
C GLU A 43 11.46 -7.95 2.67
N CYS A 44 11.00 -8.34 1.48
CA CYS A 44 9.80 -9.12 1.25
C CYS A 44 9.69 -10.34 2.21
N VAL A 45 10.80 -11.05 2.40
CA VAL A 45 10.90 -12.21 3.32
C VAL A 45 10.67 -11.80 4.77
N ALA A 46 11.23 -10.67 5.21
CA ALA A 46 11.06 -10.18 6.57
C ALA A 46 9.59 -9.81 6.84
N GLN A 47 8.92 -9.18 5.86
CA GLN A 47 7.52 -8.79 5.99
C GLN A 47 6.57 -10.00 6.04
N ALA A 48 6.79 -11.00 5.18
CA ALA A 48 6.03 -12.25 5.21
C ALA A 48 6.28 -13.04 6.52
N THR A 49 7.52 -13.07 6.99
CA THR A 49 7.89 -13.72 8.27
C THR A 49 7.23 -13.02 9.45
N THR A 50 7.18 -11.68 9.43
CA THR A 50 6.49 -10.87 10.45
C THR A 50 5.01 -11.23 10.53
N LEU A 51 4.31 -11.30 9.39
CA LEU A 51 2.91 -11.72 9.34
C LEU A 51 2.71 -13.12 9.89
N TYR A 52 3.55 -14.07 9.47
CA TYR A 52 3.51 -15.45 9.94
C TYR A 52 3.72 -15.55 11.45
N GLU A 53 4.67 -14.81 12.00
CA GLU A 53 4.94 -14.79 13.44
C GLU A 53 3.77 -14.19 14.23
N PHE A 54 3.14 -13.11 13.74
CA PHE A 54 1.96 -12.52 14.38
C PHE A 54 0.80 -13.53 14.43
N ALA A 55 0.50 -14.15 13.29
CA ALA A 55 -0.51 -15.19 13.15
C ALA A 55 -0.22 -16.36 14.09
N ARG A 56 1.02 -16.87 14.09
CA ARG A 56 1.44 -18.02 14.89
C ARG A 56 1.37 -17.75 16.40
N ARG A 57 1.82 -16.58 16.88
CA ARG A 57 1.74 -16.22 18.30
C ARG A 57 0.31 -16.17 18.80
N ARG A 58 -0.59 -15.55 18.02
CA ARG A 58 -2.01 -15.48 18.34
C ARG A 58 -2.65 -16.88 18.31
N LYS A 59 -2.30 -17.69 17.31
CA LYS A 59 -2.74 -19.08 17.20
C LYS A 59 -2.38 -19.93 18.42
N ILE A 60 -1.11 -19.90 18.84
CA ILE A 60 -0.62 -20.62 20.04
C ILE A 60 -1.36 -20.20 21.31
N LYS A 61 -1.79 -18.94 21.39
CA LYS A 61 -2.58 -18.41 22.50
C LYS A 61 -4.09 -18.64 22.34
N ASN A 62 -4.52 -19.41 21.35
CA ASN A 62 -5.92 -19.67 21.02
C ASN A 62 -6.73 -18.39 20.82
N LEU A 63 -6.12 -17.35 20.25
CA LEU A 63 -6.79 -16.09 19.94
C LEU A 63 -7.29 -16.13 18.51
N GLN A 64 -8.56 -15.74 18.31
CA GLN A 64 -9.14 -15.57 16.99
C GLN A 64 -8.41 -14.47 16.22
N THR A 65 -8.08 -14.72 14.95
CA THR A 65 -7.43 -13.71 14.10
C THR A 65 -8.00 -13.77 12.71
N TRP A 66 -8.42 -12.62 12.20
CA TRP A 66 -8.83 -12.46 10.80
C TRP A 66 -7.76 -11.67 10.07
N ILE A 67 -7.34 -12.21 8.94
CA ILE A 67 -6.31 -11.63 8.07
C ILE A 67 -6.98 -11.38 6.72
N CYS A 68 -7.09 -10.12 6.31
CA CYS A 68 -7.57 -9.80 4.97
C CYS A 68 -6.43 -9.23 4.13
N PHE A 69 -6.18 -9.89 3.00
CA PHE A 69 -5.25 -9.47 1.97
C PHE A 69 -6.00 -8.59 0.98
N VAL A 70 -5.53 -7.35 0.82
CA VAL A 70 -6.11 -6.33 -0.06
C VAL A 70 -5.15 -6.11 -1.23
N ASP A 71 -5.65 -6.37 -2.43
CA ASP A 71 -4.94 -6.15 -3.71
C ASP A 71 -5.54 -4.92 -4.40
N TYR A 72 -4.71 -3.94 -4.73
CA TYR A 72 -5.13 -2.74 -5.46
C TYR A 72 -4.92 -2.92 -6.96
N SER A 73 -5.98 -2.67 -7.74
CA SER A 73 -5.88 -2.71 -9.21
C SER A 73 -5.08 -1.52 -9.72
N LYS A 74 -3.92 -1.80 -10.34
CA LYS A 74 -3.05 -0.78 -10.95
C LYS A 74 -2.70 0.35 -9.97
N ALA A 75 -2.34 0.01 -8.75
CA ALA A 75 -2.16 0.95 -7.63
C ALA A 75 -1.30 2.17 -8.01
N TYR A 76 -0.16 1.92 -8.64
CA TYR A 76 0.76 2.98 -9.07
C TYR A 76 0.16 3.92 -10.10
N ASP A 77 -0.66 3.40 -11.02
CA ASP A 77 -1.22 4.17 -12.14
C ASP A 77 -2.44 5.00 -11.72
N ARG A 78 -2.98 4.77 -10.51
CA ARG A 78 -4.21 5.41 -10.04
C ARG A 78 -4.02 6.64 -9.16
N VAL A 79 -2.84 6.81 -8.57
CA VAL A 79 -2.58 7.91 -7.61
C VAL A 79 -2.84 9.28 -8.24
N PRO A 80 -3.89 10.02 -7.86
CA PRO A 80 -4.16 11.34 -8.45
C PRO A 80 -3.08 12.34 -8.06
N HIS A 81 -2.56 13.13 -9.00
CA HIS A 81 -1.42 14.02 -8.73
C HIS A 81 -1.76 15.12 -7.71
N MET A 82 -3.00 15.61 -7.74
CA MET A 82 -3.50 16.59 -6.76
C MET A 82 -3.63 15.97 -5.37
N ALA A 83 -4.18 14.75 -5.28
CA ALA A 83 -4.26 14.01 -4.03
C ALA A 83 -2.87 13.72 -3.44
N LEU A 84 -1.90 13.31 -4.28
CA LEU A 84 -0.52 13.11 -3.86
C LEU A 84 0.09 14.39 -3.29
N THR A 85 -0.05 15.51 -4.01
CA THR A 85 0.43 16.82 -3.56
C THR A 85 -0.20 17.22 -2.22
N HIS A 86 -1.51 16.98 -2.06
CA HIS A 86 -2.22 17.24 -0.82
C HIS A 86 -1.70 16.39 0.34
N LYS A 87 -1.52 15.08 0.16
CA LYS A 87 -0.96 14.18 1.19
C LYS A 87 0.45 14.58 1.61
N LEU A 88 1.31 14.94 0.65
CA LEU A 88 2.66 15.39 0.97
C LEU A 88 2.63 16.66 1.82
N LEU A 89 1.74 17.61 1.49
CA LEU A 89 1.58 18.83 2.26
C LEU A 89 1.05 18.54 3.69
N SER A 90 0.08 17.63 3.84
CA SER A 90 -0.52 17.30 5.15
C SER A 90 0.47 16.64 6.10
N ILE A 91 1.48 15.93 5.59
CA ILE A 91 2.58 15.35 6.40
C ILE A 91 3.78 16.30 6.55
N GLY A 92 3.64 17.56 6.16
CA GLY A 92 4.64 18.61 6.37
C GLY A 92 5.70 18.74 5.27
N ILE A 93 5.56 18.04 4.14
CA ILE A 93 6.44 18.21 2.97
C ILE A 93 5.92 19.38 2.14
N GLY A 94 6.48 20.57 2.41
CA GLY A 94 6.12 21.82 1.74
C GLY A 94 7.27 22.52 1.02
N GLY A 95 7.02 23.78 0.65
CA GLY A 95 8.03 24.71 0.12
C GLY A 95 8.68 24.24 -1.18
N LYS A 96 9.99 24.50 -1.31
CA LYS A 96 10.73 24.22 -2.55
C LYS A 96 10.71 22.74 -2.94
N LEU A 97 10.72 21.83 -1.97
CA LEU A 97 10.70 20.39 -2.25
C LEU A 97 9.37 19.98 -2.86
N LEU A 98 8.25 20.43 -2.26
CA LEU A 98 6.92 20.17 -2.82
C LEU A 98 6.78 20.79 -4.20
N ASN A 99 7.24 22.03 -4.42
CA ASN A 99 7.20 22.67 -5.74
C ASN A 99 7.95 21.87 -6.82
N VAL A 100 9.10 21.29 -6.47
CA VAL A 100 9.84 20.42 -7.40
C VAL A 100 9.06 19.15 -7.69
N ILE A 101 8.49 18.50 -6.66
CA ILE A 101 7.67 17.29 -6.84
C ILE A 101 6.44 17.61 -7.70
N SER A 102 5.66 18.63 -7.36
CA SER A 102 4.49 19.05 -8.14
C SER A 102 4.87 19.43 -9.57
N GLY A 103 6.00 20.12 -9.78
CA GLY A 103 6.51 20.43 -11.11
C GLY A 103 6.88 19.19 -11.92
N MET A 104 7.33 18.11 -11.29
CA MET A 104 7.54 16.82 -11.97
C MET A 104 6.24 16.19 -12.44
N TYR A 105 5.07 16.55 -11.89
CA TYR A 105 3.74 16.02 -12.25
C TYR A 105 2.81 17.11 -12.81
N TYR A 106 3.34 18.28 -13.18
CA TYR A 106 2.54 19.36 -13.77
C TYR A 106 2.35 19.13 -15.26
N ASP A 107 1.09 19.12 -15.70
CA ASP A 107 0.67 18.88 -17.10
C ASP A 107 1.48 17.79 -17.83
N PRO A 108 1.56 16.57 -17.26
CA PRO A 108 2.44 15.58 -17.83
C PRO A 108 1.74 14.92 -19.01
N LYS A 109 2.50 14.75 -20.09
CA LYS A 109 2.04 14.09 -21.31
C LYS A 109 2.64 12.70 -21.44
N ILE A 110 1.84 11.75 -21.92
CA ILE A 110 2.24 10.37 -22.16
C ILE A 110 1.96 9.99 -23.60
N SER A 111 2.88 9.22 -24.18
CA SER A 111 2.71 8.52 -25.46
C SER A 111 3.13 7.08 -25.26
N VAL A 112 2.40 6.16 -25.89
CA VAL A 112 2.67 4.72 -25.85
C VAL A 112 3.48 4.36 -27.08
N ARG A 113 4.62 3.69 -26.89
CA ARG A 113 5.41 3.12 -27.98
C ARG A 113 5.22 1.62 -28.04
N ILE A 114 4.85 1.09 -29.20
CA ILE A 114 4.80 -0.34 -29.50
C ILE A 114 5.65 -0.56 -30.74
N ASN A 115 6.77 -1.26 -30.60
CA ASN A 115 7.81 -1.36 -31.64
C ASN A 115 8.28 0.03 -32.08
N ASP A 116 8.18 0.35 -33.38
CA ASP A 116 8.56 1.64 -33.96
C ASP A 116 7.39 2.65 -34.04
N GLU A 117 6.19 2.25 -33.63
CA GLU A 117 5.01 3.12 -33.63
C GLU A 117 4.85 3.85 -32.29
N ILE A 118 4.55 5.14 -32.36
CA ILE A 118 4.31 6.00 -31.20
C ILE A 118 2.89 6.55 -31.31
N SER A 119 2.10 6.38 -30.25
CA SER A 119 0.75 6.94 -30.17
C SER A 119 0.76 8.46 -30.12
N GLU A 120 -0.39 9.06 -30.39
CA GLU A 120 -0.62 10.46 -30.04
C GLU A 120 -0.35 10.71 -28.55
N SER A 121 0.04 11.95 -28.25
CA SER A 121 0.36 12.38 -26.91
C SER A 121 -0.92 12.81 -26.19
N SER A 122 -1.14 12.27 -25.00
CA SER A 122 -2.30 12.60 -24.17
C SER A 122 -1.84 13.10 -22.80
N GLU A 123 -2.59 14.04 -22.24
CA GLU A 123 -2.41 14.47 -20.85
C GLU A 123 -2.84 13.34 -19.90
N TYR A 124 -2.20 13.26 -18.74
CA TYR A 124 -2.58 12.33 -17.70
C TYR A 124 -2.49 12.99 -16.31
N HIS A 125 -3.50 12.76 -15.46
CA HIS A 125 -3.62 13.46 -14.16
C HIS A 125 -3.47 12.54 -12.94
N CYS A 126 -3.22 11.25 -13.19
CA CYS A 126 -3.03 10.24 -12.15
C CYS A 126 -1.88 9.30 -12.50
N GLY A 127 -1.31 8.69 -11.48
CA GLY A 127 -0.26 7.71 -11.57
C GLY A 127 1.12 8.26 -11.24
N VAL A 128 1.82 7.52 -10.39
CA VAL A 128 3.26 7.66 -10.18
C VAL A 128 4.00 6.83 -11.24
N ARG A 129 5.06 7.40 -11.83
CA ARG A 129 5.74 6.81 -12.98
C ARG A 129 6.50 5.52 -12.63
N GLN A 130 6.03 4.38 -13.12
CA GLN A 130 6.76 3.11 -13.00
C GLN A 130 8.16 3.22 -13.62
N GLY A 131 9.22 2.94 -12.85
CA GLY A 131 10.62 3.10 -13.27
C GLY A 131 11.24 4.47 -12.95
N CYS A 132 10.48 5.42 -12.42
CA CYS A 132 11.02 6.67 -11.88
C CYS A 132 11.61 6.45 -10.47
N PRO A 133 12.85 6.90 -10.19
CA PRO A 133 13.47 6.69 -8.88
C PRO A 133 12.71 7.26 -7.66
N THR A 134 11.86 8.28 -7.84
CA THR A 134 11.08 8.88 -6.74
C THR A 134 9.72 8.20 -6.53
N SER A 135 9.20 7.50 -7.55
CA SER A 135 7.84 6.97 -7.50
C SER A 135 7.59 5.98 -6.36
N PRO A 136 8.54 5.09 -5.99
CA PRO A 136 8.36 4.20 -4.83
C PRO A 136 8.06 4.96 -3.53
N ILE A 137 8.96 5.85 -3.10
CA ILE A 137 8.76 6.59 -1.85
C ILE A 137 7.54 7.52 -1.87
N LEU A 138 7.19 8.07 -3.04
CA LEU A 138 5.97 8.87 -3.17
C LEU A 138 4.71 8.01 -2.99
N PHE A 139 4.73 6.78 -3.51
CA PHE A 139 3.64 5.83 -3.31
C PHE A 139 3.55 5.38 -1.85
N ASP A 140 4.68 5.06 -1.22
CA ASP A 140 4.70 4.65 0.19
C ASP A 140 4.14 5.75 1.09
N LEU A 141 4.54 7.01 0.88
CA LEU A 141 3.99 8.16 1.59
C LEU A 141 2.49 8.36 1.31
N TYR A 142 2.03 8.02 0.11
CA TYR A 142 0.64 8.17 -0.29
C TYR A 142 -0.28 7.16 0.39
N ILE A 143 0.10 5.89 0.45
CA ILE A 143 -0.72 4.82 1.05
C ILE A 143 -0.59 4.75 2.59
N ASN A 144 0.41 5.41 3.16
CA ASN A 144 0.86 5.25 4.54
C ASN A 144 -0.22 5.33 5.64
N ASP A 145 -1.25 6.13 5.44
CA ASP A 145 -2.32 6.43 6.40
C ASP A 145 -3.57 5.55 6.22
N ILE A 146 -3.53 4.55 5.32
CA ILE A 146 -4.66 3.63 5.04
C ILE A 146 -5.20 2.91 6.29
N PHE A 147 -4.34 2.69 7.30
CA PHE A 147 -4.69 1.98 8.53
C PHE A 147 -4.86 2.89 9.76
N SER A 148 -4.87 4.22 9.60
CA SER A 148 -4.89 5.15 10.73
C SER A 148 -6.09 4.97 11.68
N ASP A 149 -7.26 4.59 11.14
CA ASP A 149 -8.49 4.36 11.91
C ASP A 149 -8.83 2.87 12.08
N VAL A 150 -7.87 1.99 11.81
CA VAL A 150 -8.04 0.54 11.99
C VAL A 150 -7.54 0.12 13.37
N LEU A 151 -8.39 -0.55 14.15
CA LEU A 151 -8.09 -0.96 15.54
C LEU A 151 -6.94 -1.98 15.67
N GLY A 152 -6.81 -2.86 14.69
CA GLY A 152 -5.79 -3.90 14.67
C GLY A 152 -5.99 -5.04 15.68
N VAL A 153 -4.90 -5.77 15.95
CA VAL A 153 -4.82 -6.86 16.96
C VAL A 153 -3.72 -6.63 17.97
N GLY A 154 -3.93 -7.07 19.22
CA GLY A 154 -2.83 -7.23 20.16
C GLY A 154 -2.00 -8.49 19.82
N VAL A 155 -0.70 -8.36 19.63
CA VAL A 155 0.17 -9.53 19.39
C VAL A 155 0.91 -9.90 20.69
N PRO A 156 0.91 -11.16 21.13
CA PRO A 156 1.65 -11.56 22.32
C PRO A 156 3.13 -11.12 22.28
N SER A 157 3.59 -10.55 23.39
CA SER A 157 4.94 -9.98 23.55
C SER A 157 5.25 -8.77 22.66
N ILE A 158 4.23 -8.13 22.08
CA ILE A 158 4.33 -6.84 21.39
C ILE A 158 3.42 -5.85 22.14
N PRO A 159 3.94 -4.71 22.60
CA PRO A 159 3.17 -3.79 23.46
C PRO A 159 2.05 -3.08 22.70
N ASN A 160 2.26 -2.80 21.42
CA ASN A 160 1.31 -2.07 20.58
C ASN A 160 0.40 -3.02 19.81
N ARG A 161 -0.81 -2.56 19.52
CA ARG A 161 -1.67 -3.24 18.55
C ARG A 161 -1.10 -3.06 17.14
N ILE A 162 -1.30 -4.07 16.31
CA ILE A 162 -0.89 -4.08 14.91
C ILE A 162 -2.14 -4.06 14.04
N SER A 163 -2.34 -2.96 13.31
CA SER A 163 -3.48 -2.77 12.41
C SER A 163 -3.34 -3.55 11.11
N GLY A 164 -2.13 -3.56 10.58
CA GLY A 164 -1.85 -4.21 9.31
C GLY A 164 -0.39 -4.12 8.95
N LEU A 165 -0.07 -4.65 7.78
CA LEU A 165 1.24 -4.64 7.16
C LEU A 165 1.08 -4.13 5.73
N LEU A 166 2.03 -3.34 5.27
CA LEU A 166 2.10 -2.88 3.88
C LEU A 166 3.43 -3.30 3.27
N TYR A 167 3.41 -3.72 2.03
CA TYR A 167 4.61 -3.86 1.21
C TYR A 167 4.30 -3.23 -0.14
N ALA A 168 4.60 -1.93 -0.26
CA ALA A 168 4.11 -1.10 -1.37
C ALA A 168 2.58 -1.14 -1.43
N ASP A 169 2.00 -1.68 -2.51
CA ASP A 169 0.56 -1.81 -2.72
C ASP A 169 -0.06 -3.10 -2.15
N ASP A 170 0.77 -4.08 -1.76
CA ASP A 170 0.29 -5.27 -1.05
C ASP A 170 -0.06 -4.89 0.39
N ALA A 171 -1.36 -4.89 0.71
CA ALA A 171 -1.87 -4.50 2.01
C ALA A 171 -2.51 -5.68 2.75
N VAL A 172 -2.21 -5.80 4.04
CA VAL A 172 -2.77 -6.84 4.91
C VAL A 172 -3.34 -6.19 6.15
N VAL A 173 -4.61 -6.43 6.45
CA VAL A 173 -5.26 -5.98 7.69
C VAL A 173 -5.47 -7.14 8.64
N LEU A 174 -5.21 -6.89 9.93
CA LEU A 174 -5.27 -7.87 11.01
C LEU A 174 -6.28 -7.43 12.07
N VAL A 175 -7.27 -8.25 12.39
CA VAL A 175 -8.26 -7.96 13.44
C VAL A 175 -8.64 -9.22 14.23
N ASP A 176 -9.28 -9.03 15.38
CA ASP A 176 -9.58 -10.09 16.34
C ASP A 176 -11.04 -10.60 16.30
N SER A 177 -11.89 -10.03 15.46
CA SER A 177 -13.28 -10.48 15.27
C SER A 177 -13.81 -10.18 13.87
N ALA A 178 -14.87 -10.88 13.47
CA ALA A 178 -15.55 -10.66 12.20
C ALA A 178 -16.14 -9.25 12.11
N GLN A 179 -16.71 -8.76 13.21
CA GLN A 179 -17.28 -7.41 13.31
C GLN A 179 -16.20 -6.34 13.12
N ASN A 180 -15.06 -6.49 13.80
CA ASN A 180 -13.93 -5.59 13.63
C ASN A 180 -13.34 -5.65 12.22
N LEU A 181 -13.43 -6.81 11.54
CA LEU A 181 -13.01 -6.93 10.15
C LEU A 181 -13.90 -6.09 9.25
N GLN A 182 -15.22 -6.23 9.33
CA GLN A 182 -16.12 -5.46 8.48
C GLN A 182 -16.00 -3.95 8.74
N ILE A 183 -15.80 -3.52 9.99
CA ILE A 183 -15.51 -2.11 10.34
C ILE A 183 -14.19 -1.67 9.68
N SER A 184 -13.14 -2.47 9.77
CA SER A 184 -11.83 -2.14 9.17
C SER A 184 -11.90 -2.09 7.65
N LEU A 185 -12.63 -3.01 7.01
CA LEU A 185 -12.88 -2.98 5.57
C LEU A 185 -13.69 -1.76 5.14
N TYR A 186 -14.62 -1.29 5.98
CA TYR A 186 -15.33 -0.04 5.73
C TYR A 186 -14.42 1.19 5.81
N VAL A 187 -13.54 1.26 6.82
CA VAL A 187 -12.51 2.31 6.94
C VAL A 187 -11.61 2.31 5.70
N ILE A 188 -11.09 1.14 5.31
CA ILE A 188 -10.25 0.99 4.12
C ILE A 188 -11.03 1.41 2.88
N SER A 189 -12.29 0.98 2.71
CA SER A 189 -13.13 1.39 1.56
C SER A 189 -13.29 2.90 1.47
N THR A 190 -13.58 3.54 2.61
CA THR A 190 -13.77 4.99 2.69
C THR A 190 -12.48 5.73 2.33
N TRP A 191 -11.34 5.25 2.85
CA TRP A 191 -10.03 5.76 2.48
C TRP A 191 -9.76 5.55 0.98
N SER A 192 -10.01 4.35 0.45
CA SER A 192 -9.77 4.02 -0.96
C SER A 192 -10.62 4.90 -1.88
N ASP A 193 -11.89 5.10 -1.56
CA ASP A 193 -12.82 5.95 -2.31
C ASP A 193 -12.37 7.43 -2.28
N ALA A 194 -11.97 7.94 -1.11
CA ALA A 194 -11.50 9.32 -0.95
C ALA A 194 -10.19 9.59 -1.70
N TRP A 195 -9.34 8.56 -1.82
CA TRP A 195 -8.01 8.65 -2.45
C TRP A 195 -7.98 8.00 -3.85
N GLU A 196 -9.14 7.77 -4.46
CA GLU A 196 -9.28 7.21 -5.82
C GLU A 196 -8.50 5.91 -6.08
N MET A 197 -8.28 5.13 -5.01
CA MET A 197 -7.69 3.81 -5.09
C MET A 197 -8.83 2.80 -5.25
N ALA A 198 -8.68 1.86 -6.17
CA ALA A 198 -9.70 0.82 -6.34
C ALA A 198 -9.12 -0.59 -6.22
N VAL A 199 -9.84 -1.38 -5.43
CA VAL A 199 -9.49 -2.72 -5.00
C VAL A 199 -9.84 -3.72 -6.09
N ASN A 200 -9.04 -4.77 -6.21
CA ASN A 200 -9.36 -5.97 -6.96
C ASN A 200 -9.97 -7.02 -6.02
N ALA A 201 -11.30 -6.98 -5.81
CA ALA A 201 -11.95 -7.89 -4.87
C ALA A 201 -11.74 -9.38 -5.20
N PHE A 202 -11.59 -9.73 -6.48
CA PHE A 202 -11.29 -11.11 -6.92
C PHE A 202 -9.92 -11.62 -6.48
N LYS A 203 -8.95 -10.71 -6.32
CA LYS A 203 -7.62 -11.05 -5.81
C LYS A 203 -7.52 -10.91 -4.30
N CYS A 204 -8.42 -10.14 -3.67
CA CYS A 204 -8.49 -10.10 -2.22
C CYS A 204 -8.91 -11.46 -1.64
N ALA A 205 -8.50 -11.71 -0.40
CA ALA A 205 -8.91 -12.92 0.30
C ALA A 205 -8.87 -12.71 1.81
N ILE A 206 -9.69 -13.47 2.52
CA ILE A 206 -9.72 -13.49 3.98
C ILE A 206 -9.28 -14.87 4.45
N ILE A 207 -8.34 -14.91 5.39
CA ILE A 207 -7.97 -16.09 6.17
C ILE A 207 -8.43 -15.85 7.61
N ALA A 208 -9.18 -16.81 8.16
CA ALA A 208 -9.54 -16.84 9.57
C ALA A 208 -8.70 -17.90 10.30
N ILE A 209 -8.16 -17.54 11.46
CA ILE A 209 -7.38 -18.42 12.34
C ILE A 209 -8.16 -18.60 13.64
N ASN A 210 -8.26 -19.86 14.08
CA ASN A 210 -9.06 -20.28 15.24
C ASN A 210 -10.54 -19.85 15.12
N TYR A 211 -11.09 -19.94 13.91
CA TYR A 211 -12.49 -19.66 13.62
C TYR A 211 -12.90 -20.38 12.33
N ASP A 212 -14.07 -21.03 12.34
CA ASP A 212 -14.50 -21.92 11.27
C ASP A 212 -15.74 -21.43 10.51
N ASP A 213 -16.45 -20.40 10.99
CA ASP A 213 -17.66 -19.96 10.28
C ASP A 213 -17.32 -19.06 9.08
N ALA A 214 -17.99 -19.34 7.96
CA ALA A 214 -17.97 -18.42 6.83
C ALA A 214 -18.78 -17.17 7.17
N VAL A 215 -18.17 -16.00 7.00
CA VAL A 215 -18.84 -14.71 7.13
C VAL A 215 -18.68 -13.97 5.81
N GLU A 216 -19.79 -13.49 5.26
CA GLU A 216 -19.75 -12.65 4.07
C GLU A 216 -19.23 -11.26 4.46
N MET A 217 -18.14 -10.84 3.80
CA MET A 217 -17.47 -9.57 4.05
C MET A 217 -17.42 -8.77 2.77
N THR A 218 -17.55 -7.44 2.89
CA THR A 218 -17.52 -6.54 1.75
C THR A 218 -16.42 -5.48 1.88
N LEU A 219 -15.77 -5.17 0.76
CA LEU A 219 -14.77 -4.12 0.60
C LEU A 219 -15.05 -3.37 -0.70
N GLN A 220 -15.15 -2.05 -0.65
CA GLN A 220 -15.65 -1.21 -1.74
C GLN A 220 -16.93 -1.77 -2.40
N ARG A 221 -17.88 -2.21 -1.56
CA ARG A 221 -19.19 -2.77 -1.97
C ARG A 221 -19.08 -4.06 -2.80
N GLN A 222 -17.93 -4.73 -2.79
CA GLN A 222 -17.70 -6.00 -3.44
C GLN A 222 -17.45 -7.08 -2.38
N THR A 223 -18.05 -8.25 -2.56
CA THR A 223 -17.84 -9.39 -1.65
C THR A 223 -16.42 -9.94 -1.78
N ILE A 224 -15.76 -10.17 -0.64
CA ILE A 224 -14.45 -10.83 -0.58
C ILE A 224 -14.63 -12.31 -0.24
N ARG A 225 -13.86 -13.17 -0.91
CA ARG A 225 -13.83 -14.60 -0.60
C ARG A 225 -13.06 -14.91 0.68
N THR A 226 -13.56 -15.86 1.45
CA THR A 226 -12.79 -16.56 2.48
C THR A 226 -11.99 -17.69 1.83
N ALA A 227 -10.75 -17.90 2.26
CA ALA A 227 -9.87 -18.92 1.73
C ALA A 227 -9.09 -19.61 2.87
N ASP A 228 -8.78 -20.90 2.69
CA ASP A 228 -7.89 -21.63 3.61
C ASP A 228 -6.43 -21.27 3.43
N ASN A 229 -6.06 -20.81 2.22
CA ASN A 229 -4.70 -20.41 1.91
C ASN A 229 -4.65 -19.18 0.98
N TYR A 230 -3.55 -18.43 1.09
CA TYR A 230 -3.27 -17.27 0.25
C TYR A 230 -1.77 -17.10 0.06
N THR A 231 -1.35 -16.75 -1.16
CA THR A 231 0.05 -16.43 -1.45
C THR A 231 0.30 -14.95 -1.23
N TYR A 232 0.97 -14.61 -0.13
CA TYR A 232 1.40 -13.25 0.20
C TYR A 232 2.90 -13.16 0.00
N LEU A 233 3.36 -12.24 -0.85
CA LEU A 233 4.80 -11.98 -1.03
C LEU A 233 5.61 -13.24 -1.41
N SER A 234 5.01 -14.15 -2.19
CA SER A 234 5.55 -15.49 -2.56
C SER A 234 5.59 -16.54 -1.43
N PHE A 235 5.00 -16.24 -0.27
CA PHE A 235 4.85 -17.18 0.85
C PHE A 235 3.38 -17.59 1.00
N ILE A 236 3.14 -18.86 1.30
CA ILE A 236 1.78 -19.39 1.50
C ILE A 236 1.41 -19.23 2.97
N MET A 237 0.35 -18.46 3.23
CA MET A 237 -0.32 -18.38 4.52
C MET A 237 -1.46 -19.39 4.56
N ASN A 238 -1.66 -20.06 5.69
CA ASN A 238 -2.71 -21.08 5.89
C ASN A 238 -3.52 -20.79 7.16
N SER A 239 -4.81 -21.11 7.14
CA SER A 239 -5.70 -21.09 8.32
C SER A 239 -5.39 -22.18 9.33
N LYS A 240 -4.92 -23.35 8.86
CA LYS A 240 -4.67 -24.57 9.66
C LYS A 240 -3.33 -24.65 10.36
#